data_AF-A0A349K6R6-F1
#
_entry.id   AF-A0A349K6R6-F1
#
_cell.length_a   1.000
_cell.length_b   1.000
_cell.length_c   1.000
_cell.angle_alpha   90.00
_cell.angle_beta   90.00
_cell.angle_gamma   90.00
#
_symmetry.space_group_name_H-M   'P 1'
#
loop_
_entity.id
_entity.type
_entity.pdbx_description
1 polymer ?
#
loop_
_entity_poly.entity_id
_entity_poly.type
_entity_poly.pdbx_seq_one_letter_code
_entity_poly.pdbx_strand_id
1 'polypeptide(L)'
;MRLFLNIYPSCLLPFGILGDNGCRVFNSGMKNASYQNIRLNLISSLLMLVLFLNTSCIAANSDFVSQEEDRINQINSVIMCPVCPGESIDQSQNEIASNMRAIVKDLVSQGKTEDEIKDYFVGKYGPVILLEPSTEGISMYVWIVPPIALTFAMIAVGLAVYVMRKRQKNTPLNMLHSLADEVISDEEKEKYFSVINRISNE
;
A
#
# COMPACT_ATOMS: atom_id res chain seq x y z
N MET A 1 -28.92 44.55 59.13
CA MET A 1 -29.79 43.79 60.06
C MET A 1 -31.23 44.11 59.68
N ARG A 2 -32.08 43.06 59.48
CA ARG A 2 -33.54 43.09 59.24
C ARG A 2 -34.00 43.55 57.84
N LEU A 3 -35.02 43.00 57.20
CA LEU A 3 -35.79 41.73 57.24
C LEU A 3 -36.92 41.95 56.18
N PHE A 4 -37.26 40.92 55.40
CA PHE A 4 -38.60 40.59 54.82
C PHE A 4 -39.18 41.49 53.71
N LEU A 5 -39.47 40.95 52.51
CA LEU A 5 -40.62 40.12 52.10
C LEU A 5 -41.99 40.84 52.17
N ASN A 6 -42.57 41.12 51.01
CA ASN A 6 -44.01 41.41 50.79
C ASN A 6 -44.32 41.17 49.29
N ILE A 7 -44.80 39.99 48.87
CA ILE A 7 -46.20 39.51 48.78
C ILE A 7 -47.03 40.21 47.67
N TYR A 8 -47.45 39.35 46.71
CA TYR A 8 -48.51 39.41 45.68
C TYR A 8 -49.81 40.16 46.10
N PRO A 9 -50.76 40.57 45.20
CA PRO A 9 -51.48 39.63 44.32
C PRO A 9 -52.15 40.17 43.02
N SER A 10 -52.74 39.22 42.26
CA SER A 10 -54.04 39.35 41.54
C SER A 10 -54.13 39.61 40.02
N CYS A 11 -55.05 38.83 39.42
CA CYS A 11 -55.91 39.04 38.25
C CYS A 11 -55.38 38.62 36.87
N LEU A 12 -55.87 37.52 36.27
CA LEU A 12 -57.18 37.26 35.61
C LEU A 12 -57.29 37.82 34.18
N LEU A 13 -57.62 36.90 33.26
CA LEU A 13 -57.99 37.00 31.83
C LEU A 13 -59.14 38.01 31.56
N PRO A 14 -59.39 38.47 30.30
CA PRO A 14 -60.31 37.75 29.39
C PRO A 14 -60.16 37.97 27.85
N PHE A 15 -60.71 37.01 27.07
CA PHE A 15 -61.42 37.09 25.76
C PHE A 15 -61.05 38.10 24.64
N GLY A 16 -60.88 37.59 23.40
CA GLY A 16 -61.47 38.23 22.19
C GLY A 16 -60.63 38.35 20.90
N ILE A 17 -60.75 37.37 20.00
CA ILE A 17 -61.16 37.49 18.57
C ILE A 17 -60.24 38.18 17.50
N LEU A 18 -60.01 37.43 16.41
CA LEU A 18 -59.75 37.77 14.99
C LEU A 18 -58.40 38.36 14.52
N GLY A 19 -57.85 37.78 13.44
CA GLY A 19 -57.15 38.55 12.40
C GLY A 19 -55.97 37.85 11.71
N ASP A 20 -56.24 37.26 10.54
CA ASP A 20 -55.31 36.61 9.63
C ASP A 20 -54.20 37.52 9.04
N ASN A 21 -53.20 36.83 8.48
CA ASN A 21 -52.30 37.23 7.39
C ASN A 21 -51.18 38.23 7.69
N GLY A 22 -49.94 37.76 7.54
CA GLY A 22 -48.80 38.65 7.37
C GLY A 22 -47.46 37.95 7.38
N CYS A 23 -47.15 37.24 6.29
CA CYS A 23 -45.82 36.75 5.95
C CYS A 23 -44.69 37.69 6.39
N ARG A 24 -43.71 37.16 7.14
CA ARG A 24 -42.28 37.49 7.03
C ARG A 24 -41.51 36.76 8.12
N VAL A 25 -40.89 35.62 7.84
CA VAL A 25 -39.71 35.22 8.62
C VAL A 25 -38.76 34.33 7.80
N PHE A 26 -37.53 34.85 7.67
CA PHE A 26 -36.24 34.16 7.59
C PHE A 26 -35.86 33.33 6.35
N ASN A 27 -34.93 33.79 5.53
CA ASN A 27 -33.48 34.02 5.74
C ASN A 27 -32.66 32.84 5.18
N SER A 28 -32.13 33.09 3.99
CA SER A 28 -31.05 32.35 3.35
C SER A 28 -29.71 32.69 4.00
N GLY A 29 -29.04 31.72 4.62
CA GLY A 29 -27.61 31.86 4.92
C GLY A 29 -27.09 31.03 6.07
N MET A 30 -26.93 29.72 5.91
CA MET A 30 -26.03 28.91 6.77
C MET A 30 -25.53 27.65 6.03
N LYS A 31 -24.59 27.77 5.10
CA LYS A 31 -23.78 26.60 4.64
C LYS A 31 -22.26 26.86 4.58
N ASN A 32 -21.79 28.03 5.00
CA ASN A 32 -20.44 28.51 4.71
C ASN A 32 -19.46 28.28 5.87
N ALA A 33 -19.96 28.02 7.09
CA ALA A 33 -19.15 27.98 8.31
C ALA A 33 -18.48 26.62 8.59
N SER A 34 -18.92 25.53 7.96
CA SER A 34 -18.37 24.18 8.24
C SER A 34 -17.12 23.86 7.40
N TYR A 35 -16.98 24.45 6.21
CA TYR A 35 -15.89 24.16 5.29
C TYR A 35 -14.59 24.92 5.59
N GLN A 36 -14.67 26.04 6.32
CA GLN A 36 -13.48 26.83 6.71
C GLN A 36 -12.64 26.13 7.79
N ASN A 37 -13.27 25.50 8.78
CA ASN A 37 -12.57 24.86 9.89
C ASN A 37 -11.87 23.55 9.48
N ILE A 38 -12.43 22.81 8.51
CA ILE A 38 -11.83 21.57 7.99
C ILE A 38 -10.57 21.87 7.17
N ARG A 39 -10.61 22.89 6.30
CA ARG A 39 -9.43 23.30 5.51
C ARG A 39 -8.30 23.86 6.39
N LEU A 40 -8.61 24.65 7.42
CA LEU A 40 -7.59 25.16 8.35
C LEU A 40 -6.90 24.04 9.14
N ASN A 41 -7.65 23.04 9.63
CA ASN A 41 -7.06 21.91 10.34
C ASN A 41 -6.19 21.01 9.44
N LEU A 42 -6.59 20.82 8.17
CA LEU A 42 -5.80 20.06 7.21
C LEU A 42 -4.48 20.76 6.85
N ILE A 43 -4.50 22.09 6.67
CA ILE A 43 -3.29 22.87 6.37
C ILE A 43 -2.35 22.91 7.59
N SER A 44 -2.88 23.08 8.79
CA SER A 44 -2.10 23.06 10.04
C SER A 44 -1.43 21.71 10.27
N SER A 45 -2.16 20.60 10.05
CA SER A 45 -1.61 19.25 10.16
C SER A 45 -0.52 18.97 9.12
N LEU A 46 -0.68 19.47 7.89
CA LEU A 46 0.30 19.30 6.82
C LEU A 46 1.54 20.17 7.05
N LEU A 47 1.38 21.38 7.59
CA LEU A 47 2.48 22.28 7.97
C LEU A 47 3.31 21.68 9.11
N MET A 48 2.66 21.13 10.14
CA MET A 48 3.34 20.43 11.24
C MET A 48 4.11 19.20 10.75
N LEU A 49 3.52 18.39 9.86
CA LEU A 49 4.21 17.23 9.26
C LEU A 49 5.48 17.66 8.51
N VAL A 50 5.41 18.73 7.73
CA VAL A 50 6.55 19.27 6.97
C VAL A 50 7.63 19.84 7.90
N LEU A 51 7.26 20.55 8.97
CA LEU A 51 8.20 21.08 9.95
C LEU A 51 8.92 19.97 10.74
N PHE A 52 8.21 18.88 11.07
CA PHE A 52 8.81 17.69 11.69
C PHE A 52 9.85 17.02 10.80
N LEU A 53 9.59 16.92 9.49
CA LEU A 53 10.51 16.32 8.52
C LEU A 53 11.81 17.12 8.33
N ASN A 54 11.79 18.44 8.56
CA ASN A 54 12.96 19.31 8.38
C ASN A 54 13.85 19.45 9.63
N THR A 55 13.40 18.95 10.79
CA THR A 55 14.13 19.11 12.06
C THR A 55 15.32 18.15 12.20
N SER A 56 15.53 17.23 11.25
CA SER A 56 16.58 16.21 11.33
C SER A 56 18.01 16.68 11.02
N CYS A 57 18.30 17.98 10.93
CA CYS A 57 19.60 18.43 10.43
C CYS A 57 20.20 19.62 11.19
N ILE A 58 20.50 19.50 12.48
CA ILE A 58 21.54 20.30 13.15
C ILE A 58 22.25 19.44 14.22
N ALA A 59 23.47 19.00 13.92
CA ALA A 59 24.57 18.80 14.88
C ALA A 59 25.80 18.25 14.12
N ALA A 60 26.92 18.98 14.12
CA ALA A 60 28.28 18.41 14.14
C ALA A 60 29.35 19.51 13.93
N ASN A 61 30.04 19.94 14.99
CA ASN A 61 31.30 20.70 14.90
C ASN A 61 32.23 20.40 16.10
N SER A 62 32.28 19.15 16.55
CA SER A 62 33.30 18.62 17.48
C SER A 62 33.98 17.35 16.96
N ASP A 63 33.75 17.02 15.69
CA ASP A 63 33.58 15.63 15.28
C ASP A 63 34.68 15.07 14.37
N PHE A 64 35.73 15.80 13.99
CA PHE A 64 36.65 15.31 12.95
C PHE A 64 37.47 14.07 13.36
N VAL A 65 37.92 13.95 14.62
CA VAL A 65 38.70 12.78 15.08
C VAL A 65 37.78 11.61 15.43
N SER A 66 36.64 11.87 16.07
CA SER A 66 35.63 10.84 16.32
C SER A 66 35.01 10.34 15.01
N GLN A 67 34.76 11.20 14.03
CA GLN A 67 34.25 10.81 12.72
C GLN A 67 35.20 9.88 12.00
N GLU A 68 36.52 10.06 12.12
CA GLU A 68 37.46 9.20 11.40
C GLU A 68 37.52 7.79 12.00
N GLU A 69 37.52 7.67 13.33
CA GLU A 69 37.41 6.37 14.01
C GLU A 69 36.04 5.73 13.78
N ASP A 70 34.95 6.50 13.88
CA ASP A 70 33.59 6.03 13.60
C ASP A 70 33.45 5.55 12.15
N ARG A 71 34.06 6.27 11.20
CA ARG A 71 34.10 5.91 9.79
C ARG A 71 34.91 4.64 9.55
N ILE A 72 36.08 4.49 10.18
CA ILE A 72 36.87 3.25 10.12
C ILE A 72 36.04 2.08 10.64
N ASN A 73 35.34 2.26 11.77
CA ASN A 73 34.49 1.23 12.37
C ASN A 73 33.29 0.88 11.47
N GLN A 74 32.66 1.86 10.84
CA GLN A 74 31.59 1.63 9.86
C GLN A 74 32.09 0.79 8.68
N ILE A 75 33.24 1.13 8.10
CA ILE A 75 33.81 0.38 6.98
C ILE A 75 34.17 -1.05 7.41
N ASN A 76 34.76 -1.22 8.61
CA ASN A 76 35.12 -2.53 9.15
C ASN A 76 33.91 -3.43 9.41
N SER A 77 32.74 -2.85 9.70
CA SER A 77 31.50 -3.62 9.93
C SER A 77 30.91 -4.21 8.64
N VAL A 78 31.16 -3.59 7.49
CA VAL A 78 30.62 -3.97 6.18
C VAL A 78 31.50 -4.98 5.45
N ILE A 79 32.77 -5.12 5.87
CA ILE A 79 33.72 -6.07 5.28
C ILE A 79 33.73 -7.37 6.08
N MET A 80 33.44 -8.48 5.41
CA MET A 80 33.48 -9.83 5.97
C MET A 80 34.93 -10.35 6.02
N CYS A 81 35.29 -11.09 7.06
CA CYS A 81 36.57 -11.80 7.08
C CYS A 81 36.46 -13.07 6.21
N PRO A 82 37.33 -13.27 5.20
CA PRO A 82 37.20 -14.40 4.26
C PRO A 82 37.52 -15.77 4.91
N VAL A 83 38.21 -15.75 6.05
CA VAL A 83 38.63 -16.95 6.79
C VAL A 83 37.83 -17.17 8.07
N CYS A 84 36.98 -16.21 8.45
CA CYS A 84 36.23 -16.25 9.70
C CYS A 84 34.77 -16.56 9.37
N PRO A 85 34.15 -17.56 10.01
CA PRO A 85 32.81 -17.99 9.66
C PRO A 85 31.76 -16.97 10.11
N GLY A 86 31.15 -16.26 9.17
CA GLY A 86 29.97 -15.42 9.43
C GLY A 86 30.24 -14.11 10.19
N GLU A 87 31.50 -13.68 10.30
CA GLU A 87 31.89 -12.50 11.11
C GLU A 87 32.49 -11.39 10.23
N SER A 88 32.24 -10.13 10.63
CA SER A 88 32.93 -8.97 10.05
C SER A 88 34.37 -8.88 10.54
N ILE A 89 35.20 -8.13 9.81
CA ILE A 89 36.59 -7.90 10.24
C ILE A 89 36.66 -7.12 11.56
N ASP A 90 35.61 -6.39 11.94
CA ASP A 90 35.53 -5.70 13.23
C ASP A 90 35.35 -6.66 14.42
N GLN A 91 34.56 -7.72 14.25
CA GLN A 91 34.23 -8.64 15.34
C GLN A 91 35.27 -9.76 15.51
N SER A 92 35.96 -10.14 14.43
CA SER A 92 36.82 -11.31 14.48
C SER A 92 38.21 -11.03 15.09
N GLN A 93 38.68 -11.91 15.98
CA GLN A 93 39.99 -11.81 16.65
C GLN A 93 41.13 -12.50 15.88
N ASN A 94 40.92 -12.84 14.60
CA ASN A 94 41.94 -13.46 13.77
C ASN A 94 43.04 -12.46 13.36
N GLU A 95 44.28 -12.92 13.22
CA GLU A 95 45.42 -12.14 12.72
C GLU A 95 45.13 -11.53 11.33
N ILE A 96 44.43 -12.27 10.46
CA ILE A 96 44.04 -11.77 9.13
C ILE A 96 43.08 -10.57 9.24
N ALA A 97 42.10 -10.63 10.14
CA ALA A 97 41.18 -9.52 10.38
C ALA A 97 41.92 -8.29 10.92
N SER A 98 42.90 -8.48 11.82
CA SER A 98 43.75 -7.39 12.34
C SER A 98 44.55 -6.69 11.24
N ASN A 99 45.16 -7.46 10.33
CA ASN A 99 45.87 -6.90 9.18
C ASN A 99 44.93 -6.11 8.25
N MET A 100 43.73 -6.65 7.98
CA MET A 100 42.72 -5.94 7.17
C MET A 100 42.27 -4.61 7.83
N ARG A 101 42.06 -4.57 9.15
CA ARG A 101 41.75 -3.32 9.89
C ARG A 101 42.88 -2.29 9.74
N ALA A 102 44.14 -2.73 9.78
CA ALA A 102 45.28 -1.85 9.58
C ALA A 102 45.31 -1.25 8.17
N ILE A 103 44.98 -2.06 7.15
CA ILE A 103 44.86 -1.59 5.76
C ILE A 103 43.71 -0.58 5.61
N VAL A 104 42.55 -0.83 6.22
CA VAL A 104 41.43 0.12 6.19
C VAL A 104 41.85 1.47 6.80
N LYS A 105 42.51 1.43 7.98
CA LYS A 105 43.00 2.64 8.64
C LYS A 105 43.99 3.43 7.75
N ASP A 106 44.90 2.74 7.08
CA ASP A 106 45.84 3.35 6.15
C ASP A 106 45.11 4.02 4.96
N LEU A 107 44.16 3.32 4.32
CA LEU A 107 43.40 3.87 3.20
C LEU A 107 42.53 5.07 3.61
N VAL A 108 41.90 5.03 4.79
CA VAL A 108 41.14 6.17 5.32
C VAL A 108 42.07 7.37 5.57
N SER A 109 43.25 7.14 6.15
CA SER A 109 44.24 8.20 6.37
C SER A 109 44.81 8.80 5.07
N GLN A 110 44.77 8.04 3.97
CA GLN A 110 45.12 8.51 2.62
C GLN A 110 43.99 9.34 1.97
N GLY A 111 42.85 9.51 2.64
CA GLY A 111 41.71 10.27 2.15
C GLY A 111 40.86 9.54 1.10
N LYS A 112 41.02 8.21 0.97
CA LYS A 112 40.17 7.40 0.07
C LYS A 112 38.71 7.42 0.53
N THR A 113 37.76 7.37 -0.41
CA THR A 113 36.33 7.29 -0.07
C THR A 113 35.94 5.88 0.38
N GLU A 114 34.78 5.74 1.03
CA GLU A 114 34.28 4.42 1.44
C GLU A 114 34.11 3.47 0.25
N ASP A 115 33.59 3.95 -0.87
CA ASP A 115 33.41 3.15 -2.09
C ASP A 115 34.74 2.70 -2.67
N GLU A 116 35.76 3.58 -2.72
CA GLU A 116 37.10 3.20 -3.19
C GLU A 116 37.75 2.12 -2.30
N ILE A 117 37.50 2.18 -0.98
CA ILE A 117 38.00 1.18 -0.03
C ILE A 117 37.28 -0.15 -0.26
N LYS A 118 35.96 -0.13 -0.39
CA LYS A 118 35.15 -1.30 -0.72
C LYS A 118 35.63 -1.95 -2.02
N ASP A 119 35.81 -1.17 -3.07
CA ASP A 119 36.30 -1.62 -4.38
C ASP A 119 37.71 -2.23 -4.31
N TYR A 120 38.60 -1.67 -3.49
CA TYR A 120 39.92 -2.25 -3.24
C TYR A 120 39.83 -3.66 -2.65
N PHE A 121 38.94 -3.88 -1.68
CA PHE A 121 38.73 -5.20 -1.08
C PHE A 121 37.99 -6.15 -2.04
N VAL A 122 37.00 -5.68 -2.81
CA VAL A 122 36.33 -6.47 -3.86
C VAL A 122 37.31 -6.92 -4.94
N GLY A 123 38.22 -6.04 -5.37
CA GLY A 123 39.22 -6.35 -6.39
C GLY A 123 40.20 -7.44 -5.95
N LYS A 124 40.49 -7.56 -4.65
CA LYS A 124 41.40 -8.58 -4.10
C LYS A 124 40.70 -9.87 -3.67
N TYR A 125 39.55 -9.77 -3.02
CA TYR A 125 38.88 -10.90 -2.34
C TYR A 125 37.56 -11.31 -3.01
N GLY A 126 37.12 -10.58 -4.03
CA GLY A 126 35.87 -10.83 -4.76
C GLY A 126 34.64 -10.13 -4.16
N PRO A 127 33.50 -10.17 -4.85
CA PRO A 127 32.29 -9.44 -4.46
C PRO A 127 31.59 -10.00 -3.21
N VAL A 128 31.98 -11.20 -2.76
CA VAL A 128 31.41 -11.89 -1.58
C VAL A 128 31.98 -11.34 -0.27
N ILE A 129 33.00 -10.49 -0.34
CA ILE A 129 33.64 -9.89 0.85
C ILE A 129 32.81 -8.76 1.47
N LEU A 130 31.91 -8.14 0.72
CA LEU A 130 30.98 -7.14 1.24
C LEU A 130 29.73 -7.83 1.77
N LEU A 131 29.29 -7.42 2.96
CA LEU A 131 28.00 -7.85 3.52
C LEU A 131 26.81 -7.40 2.65
N GLU A 132 27.01 -6.37 1.83
CA GLU A 132 26.01 -5.85 0.91
C GLU A 132 26.33 -6.33 -0.51
N PRO A 133 25.43 -7.09 -1.17
CA PRO A 133 25.63 -7.46 -2.56
C PRO A 133 25.65 -6.19 -3.42
N SER A 134 26.73 -5.95 -4.15
CA SER A 134 26.86 -4.78 -5.04
C SER A 134 25.64 -4.71 -5.98
N THR A 135 24.98 -3.56 -6.00
CA THR A 135 23.67 -3.36 -6.63
C THR A 135 23.73 -3.19 -8.16
N GLU A 136 24.90 -3.37 -8.79
CA GLU A 136 25.16 -2.96 -10.18
C GLU A 136 24.43 -3.73 -11.30
N GLY A 137 23.46 -4.59 -10.99
CA GLY A 137 22.51 -4.99 -12.03
C GLY A 137 21.64 -6.18 -11.73
N ILE A 138 22.15 -7.18 -11.00
CA ILE A 138 21.41 -8.44 -10.77
C ILE A 138 20.28 -8.23 -9.75
N SER A 139 20.50 -7.38 -8.74
CA SER A 139 19.51 -7.11 -7.68
C SER A 139 18.15 -6.71 -8.25
N MET A 140 18.12 -5.85 -9.28
CA MET A 140 16.85 -5.37 -9.85
C MET A 140 16.03 -6.51 -10.48
N TYR A 141 16.68 -7.43 -11.21
CA TYR A 141 15.99 -8.55 -11.85
C TYR A 141 15.43 -9.55 -10.82
N VAL A 142 16.15 -9.79 -9.72
CA VAL A 142 15.69 -10.72 -8.67
C VAL A 142 14.37 -10.26 -8.03
N TRP A 143 14.10 -8.96 -7.95
CA TRP A 143 12.83 -8.43 -7.45
C TRP A 143 11.71 -8.42 -8.49
N ILE A 144 12.05 -8.29 -9.77
CA ILE A 144 11.08 -8.18 -10.87
C ILE A 144 10.62 -9.56 -11.39
N VAL A 145 11.51 -10.56 -11.37
CA VAL A 145 11.24 -11.91 -11.89
C VAL A 145 10.08 -12.61 -11.15
N PRO A 146 10.02 -12.63 -9.80
CA PRO A 146 8.94 -13.29 -9.07
C PRO A 146 7.52 -12.78 -9.38
N PRO A 147 7.23 -11.46 -9.33
CA PRO A 147 5.89 -10.96 -9.65
C PRO A 147 5.53 -11.20 -11.11
N ILE A 148 6.47 -11.02 -12.06
CA ILE A 148 6.21 -11.28 -13.47
C ILE A 148 5.87 -12.75 -13.70
N ALA A 149 6.68 -13.68 -13.20
CA ALA A 149 6.44 -15.11 -13.37
C ALA A 149 5.07 -15.52 -12.81
N LEU A 150 4.68 -14.98 -11.65
CA LEU A 150 3.40 -15.26 -11.01
C LEU A 150 2.21 -14.72 -11.84
N THR A 151 2.32 -13.51 -12.41
CA THR A 151 1.28 -12.96 -13.28
C THR A 151 1.09 -13.79 -14.55
N PHE A 152 2.18 -14.20 -15.21
CA PHE A 152 2.11 -15.07 -16.39
C PHE A 152 1.49 -16.43 -16.08
N ALA A 153 1.85 -17.05 -14.96
CA ALA A 153 1.26 -18.32 -14.53
C ALA A 153 -0.25 -18.20 -14.28
N MET A 154 -0.71 -17.15 -13.59
CA MET A 154 -2.13 -16.91 -13.35
C MET A 154 -2.92 -16.71 -14.64
N ILE A 155 -2.37 -15.94 -15.59
CA ILE A 155 -2.99 -15.71 -16.89
C ILE A 155 -3.09 -17.02 -17.68
N ALA A 156 -2.01 -17.81 -17.73
CA ALA A 156 -1.97 -19.07 -18.46
C ALA A 156 -2.99 -20.08 -17.91
N VAL A 157 -3.07 -20.23 -16.59
CA VAL A 157 -4.06 -21.10 -15.94
C VAL A 157 -5.49 -20.60 -16.17
N GLY A 158 -5.71 -19.29 -16.03
CA GLY A 158 -7.03 -18.68 -16.28
C GLY A 158 -7.52 -18.90 -17.71
N LEU A 159 -6.65 -18.72 -18.70
CA LEU A 159 -6.92 -19.01 -20.11
C LEU A 159 -7.21 -20.48 -20.37
N ALA A 160 -6.39 -21.38 -19.81
CA ALA A 160 -6.58 -22.82 -19.95
C ALA A 160 -7.97 -23.25 -19.41
N VAL A 161 -8.33 -22.81 -18.20
CA VAL A 161 -9.63 -23.09 -17.59
C VAL A 161 -10.78 -22.50 -18.40
N TYR A 162 -10.63 -21.26 -18.90
CA TYR A 162 -11.64 -20.60 -19.73
C TYR A 162 -11.92 -21.39 -21.02
N VAL A 163 -10.87 -21.83 -21.72
CA VAL A 163 -10.99 -22.63 -22.95
C VAL A 163 -11.63 -23.99 -22.67
N MET A 164 -11.23 -24.65 -21.57
CA MET A 164 -11.82 -25.94 -21.19
C MET A 164 -13.32 -25.82 -20.86
N ARG A 165 -13.73 -24.77 -20.14
CA ARG A 165 -15.15 -24.50 -19.83
C ARG A 165 -15.98 -24.19 -21.07
N LYS A 166 -15.41 -23.49 -22.06
CA LYS A 166 -16.11 -23.19 -23.32
C LYS A 166 -16.40 -24.45 -24.13
N ARG A 167 -15.51 -25.45 -24.10
CA ARG A 167 -15.68 -26.73 -24.82
C ARG A 167 -16.82 -27.58 -24.25
N GLN A 168 -17.10 -27.52 -22.96
CA GLN A 168 -18.13 -28.38 -22.33
C GLN A 168 -19.58 -27.97 -22.66
N LYS A 169 -19.84 -26.73 -23.09
CA LYS A 169 -21.21 -26.27 -23.38
C LYS A 169 -21.79 -26.81 -24.70
N ASN A 170 -20.96 -27.39 -25.59
CA ASN A 170 -21.38 -27.68 -26.97
C ASN A 170 -21.76 -29.14 -27.26
N THR A 171 -21.52 -30.10 -26.35
CA THR A 171 -21.60 -31.54 -26.70
C THR A 171 -22.84 -32.28 -26.17
N PRO A 172 -23.37 -32.09 -24.94
CA PRO A 172 -24.49 -32.90 -24.47
C PRO A 172 -25.87 -32.38 -24.89
N LEU A 173 -26.06 -31.05 -24.96
CA LEU A 173 -27.37 -30.44 -25.27
C LEU A 173 -27.74 -30.53 -26.76
N ASN A 174 -26.75 -30.41 -27.64
CA ASN A 174 -26.97 -30.49 -29.09
C ASN A 174 -27.27 -31.92 -29.56
N MET A 175 -26.68 -32.94 -28.93
CA MET A 175 -27.03 -34.34 -29.21
C MET A 175 -28.42 -34.68 -28.68
N LEU A 176 -28.80 -34.23 -27.48
CA LEU A 176 -30.16 -34.47 -26.98
C LEU A 176 -31.21 -33.78 -27.85
N HIS A 177 -30.91 -32.58 -28.37
CA HIS A 177 -31.78 -31.85 -29.28
C HIS A 177 -31.90 -32.51 -30.65
N SER A 178 -30.79 -33.00 -31.23
CA SER A 178 -30.84 -33.71 -32.53
C SER A 178 -31.58 -35.05 -32.43
N LEU A 179 -31.42 -35.77 -31.32
CA LEU A 179 -32.15 -37.02 -31.08
C LEU A 179 -33.63 -36.76 -30.79
N ALA A 180 -33.96 -35.66 -30.11
CA ALA A 180 -35.35 -35.28 -29.89
C ALA A 180 -36.06 -34.89 -31.20
N ASP A 181 -35.36 -34.22 -32.13
CA ASP A 181 -35.96 -33.83 -33.42
C ASP A 181 -36.09 -35.01 -34.40
N GLU A 182 -35.21 -36.01 -34.31
CA GLU A 182 -35.27 -37.25 -35.11
C GLU A 182 -36.29 -38.26 -34.56
N VAL A 183 -36.48 -38.35 -33.23
CA VAL A 183 -37.42 -39.28 -32.59
C VAL A 183 -38.87 -38.80 -32.65
N ILE A 184 -39.12 -37.50 -32.75
CA ILE A 184 -40.47 -36.98 -32.98
C ILE A 184 -40.80 -37.15 -34.47
N SER A 185 -41.17 -38.39 -34.83
CA SER A 185 -41.76 -38.74 -36.13
C SER A 185 -42.91 -37.78 -36.46
N ASP A 186 -42.97 -37.35 -37.71
CA ASP A 186 -43.96 -36.39 -38.23
C ASP A 186 -45.42 -36.77 -37.90
N GLU A 187 -45.67 -38.07 -37.66
CA GLU A 187 -46.95 -38.64 -37.23
C GLU A 187 -47.42 -38.14 -35.84
N GLU A 188 -46.51 -37.86 -34.90
CA GLU A 188 -46.87 -37.44 -33.53
C GLU A 188 -47.10 -35.92 -33.44
N LYS A 189 -46.39 -35.11 -34.25
CA LYS A 189 -46.56 -33.65 -34.33
C LYS A 189 -47.98 -33.28 -34.77
N GLU A 190 -48.55 -33.97 -35.77
CA GLU A 190 -49.92 -33.70 -36.24
C GLU A 190 -50.98 -33.92 -35.15
N LYS A 191 -50.81 -34.97 -34.33
CA LYS A 191 -51.73 -35.29 -33.24
C LYS A 191 -51.76 -34.18 -32.19
N TYR A 192 -50.60 -33.65 -31.81
CA TYR A 192 -50.53 -32.55 -30.84
C TYR A 192 -51.09 -31.24 -31.39
N PHE A 193 -50.83 -30.91 -32.66
CA PHE A 193 -51.41 -29.70 -33.28
C PHE A 193 -52.94 -29.78 -33.40
N SER A 194 -53.50 -30.98 -33.62
CA SER A 194 -54.96 -31.17 -33.67
C SER A 194 -55.66 -30.89 -32.33
N VAL A 195 -54.98 -31.17 -31.20
CA VAL A 195 -55.51 -30.93 -29.85
C VAL A 195 -55.43 -29.43 -29.50
N ILE A 196 -54.31 -28.77 -29.82
CA ILE A 196 -54.15 -27.32 -29.58
C ILE A 196 -55.20 -26.51 -30.35
N ASN A 197 -55.45 -26.86 -31.61
CA ASN A 197 -56.43 -26.14 -32.44
C ASN A 197 -57.87 -26.37 -31.98
N ARG A 198 -58.14 -27.48 -31.26
CA ARG A 198 -59.45 -27.74 -30.64
C ARG A 198 -59.66 -26.86 -29.41
N ILE A 199 -58.64 -26.68 -28.56
CA ILE A 199 -58.70 -25.80 -27.38
C ILE A 199 -58.79 -24.32 -27.78
N SER A 200 -58.13 -23.93 -28.87
CA SER A 200 -58.16 -22.55 -29.39
C SER A 200 -59.54 -22.10 -29.92
N ASN A 201 -60.45 -23.04 -30.18
CA ASN A 201 -61.76 -22.77 -30.79
C ASN A 201 -62.94 -23.00 -29.83
N GLU A 202 -62.67 -23.25 -28.54
CA GLU A 202 -63.64 -23.14 -27.42
C GLU A 202 -63.43 -21.81 -26.68
#